data_AF-A0A538RAW5-F1
#
_entry.id   AF-A0A538RAW5-F1
#
_cell.length_a   1.000
_cell.length_b   1.000
_cell.length_c   1.000
_cell.angle_alpha   90.00
_cell.angle_beta   90.00
_cell.angle_gamma   90.00
#
_symmetry.space_group_name_H-M   'P 1'
#
loop_
_entity.id
_entity.type
_entity.pdbx_description
1 polymer ?
#
loop_
_entity_poly.entity_id
_entity_poly.type
_entity_poly.pdbx_seq_one_letter_code
_entity_poly.pdbx_strand_id
1 'polypeptide(L)'
;MSSHGSATLEIDVPAIEKPQNGVAGLKHWRYDLMAGLQVAMMGIPLSLGIAIASGAPPVCGLISAIIAGFVFPFLGGAYITISGPAAGLAPALMAAIIVLGNGDVAVGYPLVLVAISIVGVVQVILSIFNAGRFALFFPISVVEGMLMAIGMLII
;
A
#
# COMPACT_ATOMS: atom_id res chain seq x y z
N MET A 1 36.64 6.85 -48.10
CA MET A 1 35.69 5.88 -47.50
C MET A 1 36.02 5.79 -46.02
N SER A 2 35.78 6.83 -45.21
CA SER A 2 34.58 7.02 -44.37
C SER A 2 33.76 5.76 -44.07
N SER A 3 33.84 5.24 -42.85
CA SER A 3 32.65 4.85 -42.08
C SER A 3 32.98 4.61 -40.60
N HIS A 4 32.53 5.56 -39.78
CA HIS A 4 31.97 5.39 -38.44
C HIS A 4 32.79 4.69 -37.35
N GLY A 5 33.53 5.52 -36.60
CA GLY A 5 33.72 5.32 -35.17
C GLY A 5 32.36 5.35 -34.47
N SER A 6 32.00 4.22 -33.89
CA SER A 6 30.87 4.06 -32.98
C SER A 6 31.13 4.89 -31.73
N ALA A 7 30.59 6.11 -31.71
CA ALA A 7 30.39 6.88 -30.51
C ALA A 7 29.38 6.14 -29.63
N THR A 8 29.88 5.27 -28.75
CA THR A 8 29.15 4.83 -27.58
C THR A 8 28.96 6.08 -26.71
N LEU A 9 27.81 6.73 -26.86
CA LEU A 9 27.27 7.63 -25.85
C LEU A 9 27.22 6.83 -24.55
N GLU A 10 28.26 6.95 -23.72
CA GLU A 10 28.14 6.70 -22.30
C GLU A 10 27.03 7.63 -21.85
N ILE A 11 25.83 7.07 -21.73
CA ILE A 11 24.78 7.68 -20.94
C ILE A 11 25.40 7.69 -19.55
N ASP A 12 25.97 8.84 -19.17
CA ASP A 12 26.36 9.15 -17.80
C ASP A 12 25.06 9.14 -17.00
N VAL A 13 24.64 7.92 -16.60
CA VAL A 13 23.48 7.72 -15.75
C VAL A 13 23.87 8.41 -14.45
N PRO A 14 23.25 9.56 -14.12
CA PRO A 14 23.64 10.31 -12.94
C PRO A 14 23.56 9.35 -11.76
N ALA A 15 24.66 9.24 -11.01
CA ALA A 15 24.77 8.32 -9.89
C ALA A 15 23.51 8.44 -9.03
N ILE A 16 22.74 7.35 -8.93
CA ILE A 16 21.51 7.30 -8.14
C ILE A 16 21.92 7.57 -6.69
N GLU A 17 21.72 8.81 -6.24
CA GLU A 17 21.97 9.24 -4.87
C GLU A 17 21.04 8.39 -3.98
N LYS A 18 21.63 7.46 -3.21
CA LYS A 18 20.84 6.60 -2.31
C LYS A 18 20.14 7.53 -1.31
N PRO A 19 18.80 7.52 -1.25
CA PRO A 19 18.07 8.40 -0.35
C PRO A 19 18.54 8.11 1.08
N GLN A 20 19.05 9.14 1.75
CA GLN A 20 19.56 9.03 3.12
C GLN A 20 18.38 9.06 4.09
N ASN A 21 18.43 8.20 5.11
CA ASN A 21 17.40 8.16 6.15
C ASN A 21 17.52 9.36 7.10
N GLY A 22 16.37 9.84 7.57
CA GLY A 22 16.28 10.86 8.63
C GLY A 22 16.53 12.29 8.14
N VAL A 23 17.06 13.14 9.02
CA VAL A 23 17.18 14.60 8.82
C VAL A 23 18.09 14.96 7.63
N ALA A 24 19.05 14.09 7.29
CA ALA A 24 19.92 14.23 6.13
C ALA A 24 19.17 14.04 4.78
N GLY A 25 18.03 13.34 4.78
CA GLY A 25 17.16 13.16 3.63
C GLY A 25 16.28 14.37 3.30
N LEU A 26 16.12 15.33 4.23
CA LEU A 26 15.31 16.54 4.05
C LEU A 26 15.89 17.55 3.05
N LYS A 27 16.97 17.20 2.35
CA LYS A 27 17.60 18.00 1.28
C LYS A 27 16.58 18.45 0.22
N HIS A 28 15.54 17.64 -0.03
CA HIS A 28 14.50 17.91 -1.03
C HIS A 28 13.10 18.17 -0.44
N TRP A 29 13.00 18.63 0.82
CA TRP A 29 11.72 18.79 1.54
C TRP A 29 10.61 19.56 0.78
N ARG A 30 10.99 20.52 -0.08
CA ARG A 30 10.02 21.26 -0.92
C ARG A 30 9.36 20.37 -1.96
N TYR A 31 10.14 19.48 -2.59
CA TYR A 31 9.63 18.51 -3.55
C TYR A 31 8.82 17.42 -2.85
N ASP A 32 9.29 16.96 -1.69
CA ASP A 32 8.58 15.96 -0.88
C ASP A 32 7.22 16.50 -0.38
N LEU A 33 7.15 17.78 -0.02
CA LEU A 33 5.89 18.41 0.39
C LEU A 33 4.90 18.53 -0.77
N MET A 34 5.36 18.92 -1.97
CA MET A 34 4.51 19.00 -3.16
C MET A 34 4.03 17.62 -3.60
N ALA A 35 4.91 16.62 -3.59
CA ALA A 35 4.57 15.24 -3.91
C ALA A 35 3.58 14.65 -2.87
N GLY A 36 3.84 14.87 -1.58
CA GLY A 36 2.97 14.42 -0.50
C GLY A 36 1.57 15.04 -0.59
N LEU A 37 1.46 16.32 -0.95
CA LEU A 37 0.17 16.98 -1.17
C LEU A 37 -0.61 16.33 -2.32
N GLN A 38 0.04 16.08 -3.46
CA GLN A 38 -0.59 15.43 -4.61
C GLN A 38 -1.08 14.01 -4.28
N VAL A 39 -0.25 13.26 -3.56
CA VAL A 39 -0.60 11.92 -3.08
C VAL A 39 -1.77 11.97 -2.11
N ALA A 40 -1.79 12.92 -1.17
CA ALA A 40 -2.91 13.09 -0.24
C ALA A 40 -4.22 13.39 -0.97
N MET A 41 -4.18 14.26 -2.00
CA MET A 41 -5.36 14.57 -2.82
C MET A 41 -5.90 13.35 -3.58
N MET A 42 -5.03 12.43 -4.01
CA MET A 42 -5.44 11.15 -4.65
C MET A 42 -5.84 10.08 -3.62
N GLY A 43 -5.22 10.10 -2.44
CA GLY A 43 -5.45 9.12 -1.38
C GLY A 43 -6.80 9.27 -0.70
N ILE A 44 -7.31 10.49 -0.53
CA ILE A 44 -8.64 10.77 0.05
C ILE A 44 -9.77 10.07 -0.73
N PRO A 45 -9.94 10.29 -2.06
CA PRO A 45 -11.02 9.65 -2.81
C PRO A 45 -10.83 8.13 -2.91
N LEU A 46 -9.59 7.65 -3.07
CA LEU A 46 -9.30 6.21 -3.12
C LEU A 46 -9.71 5.51 -1.82
N SER A 47 -9.33 6.06 -0.67
CA SER A 47 -9.64 5.49 0.64
C SER A 47 -11.14 5.46 0.91
N LEU A 48 -11.85 6.53 0.55
CA LEU A 48 -13.30 6.61 0.70
C LEU A 48 -14.01 5.57 -0.19
N GLY A 49 -13.55 5.41 -1.44
CA GLY A 49 -14.09 4.42 -2.37
C GLY A 49 -13.90 2.98 -1.89
N ILE A 50 -12.70 2.65 -1.40
CA ILE A 50 -12.40 1.32 -0.84
C ILE A 50 -13.28 1.03 0.38
N ALA A 51 -13.47 2.00 1.27
CA ALA A 51 -14.32 1.81 2.46
C ALA A 51 -15.79 1.52 2.08
N ILE A 52 -16.33 2.26 1.11
CA ILE A 52 -17.69 2.05 0.58
C ILE A 52 -17.80 0.66 -0.08
N ALA A 53 -16.82 0.28 -0.91
CA ALA A 53 -16.78 -1.04 -1.55
C ALA A 53 -16.65 -2.19 -0.54
N SER A 54 -16.03 -1.93 0.61
CA SER A 54 -15.89 -2.90 1.71
C SER A 54 -17.17 -3.09 2.53
N GLY A 55 -18.19 -2.25 2.36
CA GLY A 55 -19.38 -2.22 3.22
C GLY A 55 -19.12 -1.62 4.62
N ALA A 56 -17.99 -0.94 4.82
CA ALA A 56 -17.63 -0.28 6.08
C ALA A 56 -17.97 1.22 6.04
N PRO A 57 -18.14 1.88 7.20
CA PRO A 57 -18.34 3.33 7.24
C PRO A 57 -17.18 4.08 6.55
N PRO A 58 -17.46 5.05 5.66
CA PRO A 58 -16.41 5.75 4.90
C PRO A 58 -15.36 6.45 5.78
N VAL A 59 -15.78 6.89 6.96
CA VAL A 59 -14.93 7.52 7.98
C VAL A 59 -13.77 6.61 8.40
N CYS A 60 -13.97 5.30 8.43
CA CYS A 60 -12.96 4.33 8.85
C CYS A 60 -11.81 4.22 7.85
N GLY A 61 -12.11 4.28 6.55
CA GLY A 61 -11.09 4.36 5.51
C GLY A 61 -10.24 5.61 5.65
N LEU A 62 -10.88 6.77 5.85
CA LEU A 62 -10.18 8.05 6.00
C LEU A 62 -9.25 8.03 7.22
N ILE A 63 -9.75 7.58 8.39
CA ILE A 63 -8.96 7.46 9.61
C ILE A 63 -7.78 6.51 9.39
N SER A 64 -8.01 5.35 8.76
CA SER A 64 -6.94 4.40 8.45
C SER A 64 -5.86 5.00 7.55
N ALA A 65 -6.23 5.79 6.54
CA ALA A 65 -5.28 6.43 5.64
C ALA A 65 -4.45 7.52 6.34
N ILE A 66 -5.08 8.31 7.21
CA ILE A 66 -4.37 9.33 8.02
C ILE A 66 -3.38 8.69 8.97
N ILE A 67 -3.81 7.65 9.71
CA ILE A 67 -2.95 6.94 10.66
C ILE A 67 -1.81 6.25 9.91
N ALA A 68 -2.08 5.58 8.80
CA ALA A 68 -1.05 4.91 8.01
C ALA A 68 -0.03 5.91 7.44
N GLY A 69 -0.49 7.01 6.86
CA GLY A 69 0.37 8.06 6.31
C GLY A 69 1.21 8.78 7.36
N PHE A 70 0.75 8.85 8.61
CA PHE A 70 1.52 9.46 9.69
C PHE A 70 2.46 8.47 10.38
N VAL A 71 2.01 7.26 10.70
CA VAL A 71 2.76 6.29 11.52
C VAL A 71 3.82 5.53 10.73
N PHE A 72 3.49 5.00 9.54
CA PHE A 72 4.42 4.15 8.78
C PHE A 72 5.73 4.82 8.35
N PRO A 73 5.77 6.12 7.99
CA PRO A 73 7.04 6.80 7.69
C PRO A 73 8.05 6.75 8.84
N PHE A 74 7.59 6.74 10.10
CA PHE A 74 8.46 6.63 11.27
C PHE A 74 9.01 5.22 11.49
N LEU A 75 8.29 4.18 11.03
CA LEU A 75 8.75 2.78 11.11
C LEU A 75 9.82 2.47 10.05
N GLY A 76 9.95 3.30 9.01
CA GLY A 76 11.00 3.23 8.01
C GLY A 76 10.87 2.06 7.02
N GLY A 77 11.94 1.80 6.26
CA GLY A 77 12.06 0.64 5.36
C GLY A 77 11.75 0.90 3.88
N ALA A 78 11.01 1.96 3.53
CA ALA A 78 10.74 2.33 2.14
C ALA A 78 10.69 3.86 1.95
N TYR A 79 11.44 4.35 0.95
CA TYR A 79 11.66 5.79 0.74
C TYR A 79 10.59 6.50 -0.10
N ILE A 80 9.86 5.75 -0.94
CA ILE A 80 8.87 6.29 -1.89
C ILE A 80 7.51 5.59 -1.80
N THR A 81 7.33 4.73 -0.80
CA THR A 81 6.12 3.93 -0.65
C THR A 81 5.07 4.66 0.17
N ILE A 82 3.84 4.63 -0.31
CA ILE A 82 2.67 5.23 0.34
C ILE A 82 1.91 4.10 1.02
N SER A 83 1.65 4.25 2.32
CA SER A 83 0.88 3.28 3.10
C SER A 83 -0.58 3.72 3.21
N GLY A 84 -1.50 2.84 2.84
CA GLY A 84 -2.94 3.10 2.87
C GLY A 84 -3.77 1.84 2.63
N PRO A 85 -5.10 1.96 2.58
CA PRO A 85 -6.00 0.83 2.30
C PRO A 85 -5.72 0.25 0.92
N ALA A 86 -5.43 -1.05 0.84
CA ALA A 86 -5.19 -1.74 -0.42
C ALA A 86 -6.51 -2.12 -1.11
N ALA A 87 -6.57 -2.02 -2.44
CA ALA A 87 -7.76 -2.35 -3.22
C ALA A 87 -8.27 -3.80 -2.97
N GLY A 88 -7.35 -4.75 -2.80
CA GLY A 88 -7.70 -6.14 -2.48
C GLY A 88 -8.35 -6.34 -1.11
N LEU A 89 -8.25 -5.37 -0.19
CA LEU A 89 -8.92 -5.45 1.11
C LEU A 89 -10.43 -5.21 0.98
N ALA A 90 -10.92 -4.50 -0.05
CA ALA A 90 -12.35 -4.25 -0.19
C ALA A 90 -13.19 -5.53 -0.27
N PRO A 91 -12.97 -6.43 -1.24
CA PRO A 91 -13.73 -7.68 -1.31
C PRO A 91 -13.44 -8.60 -0.12
N ALA A 92 -12.22 -8.60 0.42
CA ALA A 92 -11.86 -9.43 1.56
C ALA A 92 -12.62 -9.00 2.84
N LEU A 93 -12.71 -7.70 3.10
CA LEU A 93 -13.46 -7.14 4.22
C LEU A 93 -14.96 -7.38 4.04
N MET A 94 -15.50 -7.15 2.83
CA MET A 94 -16.91 -7.41 2.55
C MET A 94 -17.25 -8.89 2.81
N ALA A 95 -16.43 -9.82 2.32
CA ALA A 95 -16.59 -11.24 2.58
C ALA A 95 -16.50 -11.56 4.09
N ALA A 96 -15.53 -10.99 4.80
CA ALA A 96 -15.39 -11.18 6.24
C ALA A 96 -16.60 -10.67 7.03
N ILE A 97 -17.16 -9.51 6.68
CA ILE A 97 -18.35 -8.94 7.34
C ILE A 97 -19.55 -9.87 7.17
N ILE A 98 -19.77 -10.38 5.95
CA ILE A 98 -20.89 -11.27 5.65
C ILE A 98 -20.75 -12.60 6.41
N VAL A 99 -19.55 -13.19 6.41
CA VAL A 99 -19.27 -14.47 7.06
C VAL A 99 -19.37 -14.36 8.58
N LEU A 100 -18.76 -13.34 9.21
CA LEU A 100 -18.78 -13.18 10.66
C LEU A 100 -20.14 -12.68 11.17
N GLY A 101 -20.85 -11.88 10.37
CA GLY A 101 -22.17 -11.34 10.70
C GLY A 101 -23.34 -12.29 10.44
N ASN A 102 -23.10 -13.51 9.89
CA ASN A 102 -24.16 -14.41 9.40
C ASN A 102 -25.17 -13.71 8.46
N GLY A 103 -24.68 -12.77 7.63
CA GLY A 103 -25.50 -11.95 6.73
C GLY A 103 -26.00 -10.63 7.31
N ASP A 104 -25.79 -10.34 8.60
CA ASP A 104 -26.09 -9.03 9.20
C ASP A 104 -24.83 -8.15 9.29
N VAL A 105 -24.84 -7.05 8.54
CA VAL A 105 -23.73 -6.09 8.46
C VAL A 105 -23.52 -5.37 9.80
N ALA A 106 -24.58 -5.13 10.57
CA ALA A 106 -24.49 -4.41 11.84
C ALA A 106 -23.77 -5.23 12.92
N VAL A 107 -23.95 -6.55 12.89
CA VAL A 107 -23.26 -7.49 13.81
C VAL A 107 -21.88 -7.87 13.27
N GLY A 108 -21.72 -8.01 11.96
CA GLY A 108 -20.45 -8.37 11.33
C GLY A 108 -19.36 -7.31 11.48
N TYR A 109 -19.72 -6.03 11.41
CA TYR A 109 -18.77 -4.92 11.49
C TYR A 109 -17.88 -4.93 12.76
N PRO A 110 -18.43 -4.96 14.00
CA PRO A 110 -17.60 -5.00 15.21
C PRO A 110 -16.74 -6.26 15.32
N LEU A 111 -17.23 -7.41 14.84
CA LEU A 111 -16.47 -8.66 14.83
C LEU A 111 -15.25 -8.58 13.90
N VAL A 112 -15.43 -7.95 12.73
CA VAL A 112 -14.34 -7.73 11.78
C VAL A 112 -13.29 -6.76 12.34
N LEU A 113 -13.68 -5.73 13.10
CA LEU A 113 -12.70 -4.85 13.76
C LEU A 113 -11.79 -5.61 14.74
N VAL A 114 -12.37 -6.55 15.50
CA VAL A 114 -11.60 -7.41 16.40
C VAL A 114 -10.69 -8.34 15.60
N ALA A 115 -11.20 -8.94 14.52
CA ALA A 115 -10.41 -9.80 13.65
C ALA A 115 -9.21 -9.06 13.02
N ILE A 116 -9.41 -7.85 12.50
CA ILE A 116 -8.34 -7.00 11.94
C ILE A 116 -7.29 -6.68 13.00
N SER A 117 -7.72 -6.39 14.24
CA SER A 117 -6.81 -6.13 15.35
C SER A 117 -5.92 -7.34 15.64
N ILE A 118 -6.48 -8.55 15.63
CA ILE A 118 -5.72 -9.80 15.78
C ILE A 118 -4.77 -10.02 14.60
N VAL A 119 -5.23 -9.80 13.36
CA VAL A 119 -4.40 -9.89 12.15
C VAL A 119 -3.21 -8.94 12.23
N GLY A 120 -3.40 -7.72 12.72
CA GLY A 120 -2.31 -6.75 12.93
C GLY A 120 -1.25 -7.24 13.91
N VAL A 121 -1.66 -7.81 15.05
CA VAL A 121 -0.72 -8.40 16.02
C VAL A 121 0.03 -9.58 15.41
N VAL A 122 -0.67 -10.47 14.71
CA VAL A 122 -0.05 -11.61 14.01
C VAL A 122 0.92 -11.13 12.93
N GLN A 123 0.59 -10.08 12.18
CA GLN A 123 1.45 -9.51 11.15
C GLN A 123 2.73 -8.90 11.73
N VAL A 124 2.66 -8.25 12.89
CA VAL A 124 3.85 -7.76 13.61
C VAL A 124 4.73 -8.92 14.06
N ILE A 125 4.14 -10.00 14.59
CA ILE A 125 4.89 -11.21 14.98
C ILE A 125 5.58 -11.83 13.76
N LEU A 126 4.86 -12.00 12.64
CA LEU A 126 5.41 -12.53 11.39
C LEU A 126 6.52 -11.65 10.80
N SER A 127 6.43 -10.33 10.99
CA SER A 127 7.46 -9.38 10.59
C SER A 127 8.78 -9.62 11.33
N ILE A 128 8.73 -9.90 12.65
CA ILE A 128 9.92 -10.22 13.47
C ILE A 128 10.61 -11.49 12.96
N PHE A 129 9.84 -12.48 12.52
CA PHE A 129 10.37 -13.72 11.92
C PHE A 129 10.87 -13.54 10.48
N ASN A 130 10.87 -12.31 9.93
CA ASN A 130 11.25 -12.01 8.55
C ASN A 130 10.44 -12.80 7.51
N ALA A 131 9.19 -13.14 7.82
CA ALA A 131 8.30 -13.86 6.92
C ALA A 131 8.00 -13.08 5.62
N GLY A 132 8.29 -11.78 5.57
CA GLY A 132 8.22 -10.98 4.33
C GLY A 132 9.09 -11.53 3.19
N ARG A 133 10.15 -12.30 3.48
CA ARG A 133 10.97 -12.96 2.45
C ARG A 133 10.18 -14.01 1.65
N PHE A 134 9.12 -14.58 2.23
CA PHE A 134 8.30 -15.57 1.53
C PHE A 134 7.53 -14.98 0.35
N ALA A 135 7.28 -13.66 0.34
CA ALA A 135 6.63 -12.98 -0.77
C ALA A 135 7.43 -13.10 -2.09
N LEU A 136 8.75 -13.32 -2.02
CA LEU A 136 9.62 -13.45 -3.19
C LEU A 136 9.47 -14.80 -3.92
N PHE A 137 8.79 -15.79 -3.31
CA PHE A 137 8.59 -17.11 -3.93
C PHE A 137 7.34 -17.18 -4.82
N PHE A 138 6.49 -16.15 -4.83
CA PHE A 138 5.29 -16.15 -5.66
C PHE A 138 5.65 -15.91 -7.13
N PRO A 139 5.24 -16.80 -8.06
CA PRO A 139 5.46 -16.57 -9.48
C PRO A 139 4.57 -15.42 -9.96
N ILE A 140 5.08 -14.67 -10.94
CA ILE A 140 4.41 -13.49 -11.51
C ILE A 140 2.99 -13.83 -12.03
N SER A 141 2.81 -15.03 -12.59
CA SER A 141 1.51 -15.50 -13.09
C SER A 141 0.42 -15.58 -12.00
N VAL A 142 0.79 -15.88 -10.75
CA VAL A 142 -0.17 -15.91 -9.63
C VAL A 142 -0.56 -14.50 -9.20
N VAL A 143 0.40 -13.57 -9.21
CA VAL A 143 0.14 -12.16 -8.86
C VAL A 143 -0.79 -11.50 -9.89
N GLU A 144 -0.56 -11.76 -11.19
CA GLU A 144 -1.43 -11.28 -12.26
C GLU A 144 -2.85 -11.85 -12.16
N GLY A 145 -2.98 -13.15 -11.88
CA GLY A 145 -4.28 -13.78 -11.65
C GLY A 145 -5.02 -13.20 -10.43
N MET A 146 -4.30 -12.95 -9.34
CA MET A 146 -4.85 -12.28 -8.15
C MET A 146 -5.35 -10.86 -8.47
N LEU A 147 -4.58 -10.07 -9.21
CA LEU A 147 -4.98 -8.71 -9.61
C LEU A 147 -6.19 -8.71 -10.55
N MET A 148 -6.25 -9.66 -11.50
CA MET A 148 -7.42 -9.85 -12.37
C MET A 148 -8.67 -10.17 -11.56
N ALA A 149 -8.55 -11.06 -10.56
CA ALA A 149 -9.66 -11.42 -9.67
C ALA A 149 -10.12 -10.23 -8.81
N ILE A 150 -9.18 -9.47 -8.23
CA ILE A 150 -9.50 -8.26 -7.46
C ILE A 150 -10.24 -7.24 -8.36
N GLY A 151 -9.77 -7.05 -9.60
CA GLY A 151 -10.44 -6.18 -10.56
C GLY A 151 -11.88 -6.62 -10.88
N MET A 152 -12.09 -7.93 -11.10
CA MET A 152 -13.44 -8.48 -11.33
C MET A 152 -14.36 -8.39 -10.10
N LEU A 153 -13.82 -8.46 -8.88
CA LEU A 153 -14.62 -8.35 -7.65
C LEU A 153 -15.04 -6.90 -7.33
N ILE A 154 -14.32 -5.91 -7.86
CA ILE A 154 -14.60 -4.49 -7.62
C ILE A 154 -15.63 -3.93 -8.61
N ILE A 155 -15.69 -4.46 -9.84
CA ILE A 155 -16.66 -4.10 -10.89
C ILE A 155 -18.01 -4.77 -10.61
#